data_AF-A0A7X9KH60-F1
#
_entry.id   AF-A0A7X9KH60-F1
#
_cell.length_a   1.000
_cell.length_b   1.000
_cell.length_c   1.000
_cell.angle_alpha   90.00
_cell.angle_beta   90.00
_cell.angle_gamma   90.00
#
_symmetry.space_group_name_H-M   'P 1'
#
loop_
_entity.id
_entity.type
_entity.pdbx_description
1 polymer ?
#
loop_
_entity_poly.entity_id
_entity_poly.type
_entity_poly.pdbx_seq_one_letter_code
_entity_poly.pdbx_strand_id
1 'polypeptide(L)'
;MQALSLTISIHGWAVVQVGDDDSAFSYTIGLVERFGHPELIVVDVDRRHQHRLINELAQGIAASGRPALDRPSTRGVRCVEVHANHLHADYFGAWASRYGTLPQPGQVLQVLLPNSAYCECHAPAVRRLDRPDPTPAAPAPLNRAERRRRARPGHAP
;
A
#
# COMPACT_ATOMS: atom_id res chain seq x y z
N MET A 1 -15.07 13.49 -6.35
CA MET A 1 -15.88 12.26 -6.17
C MET A 1 -16.28 11.61 -7.50
N GLN A 2 -16.71 12.35 -8.54
CA GLN A 2 -17.14 11.74 -9.83
C GLN A 2 -16.05 10.91 -10.54
N ALA A 3 -14.79 11.37 -10.55
CA ALA A 3 -13.68 10.63 -11.16
C ALA A 3 -13.44 9.26 -10.50
N LEU A 4 -13.53 9.19 -9.16
CA LEU A 4 -13.39 7.94 -8.41
C LEU A 4 -14.48 6.93 -8.79
N SER A 5 -15.74 7.38 -8.82
CA SER A 5 -16.87 6.54 -9.22
C SER A 5 -16.75 6.04 -10.65
N LEU A 6 -16.27 6.87 -11.58
CA LEU A 6 -16.05 6.48 -12.97
C LEU A 6 -14.97 5.39 -13.10
N THR A 7 -13.83 5.57 -12.43
CA THR A 7 -12.74 4.57 -12.43
C THR A 7 -13.21 3.22 -11.88
N ILE A 8 -13.95 3.23 -10.77
CA ILE A 8 -14.54 2.00 -10.19
C ILE A 8 -15.59 1.39 -11.13
N SER A 9 -16.35 2.21 -11.85
CA SER A 9 -17.32 1.72 -12.82
C SER A 9 -16.65 1.00 -14.01
N ILE A 10 -15.50 1.50 -14.47
CA ILE A 10 -14.79 0.95 -15.63
C ILE A 10 -13.93 -0.26 -15.25
N HIS A 11 -13.18 -0.15 -14.15
CA HIS A 11 -12.15 -1.14 -13.78
C HIS A 11 -12.56 -2.06 -12.64
N GLY A 12 -13.57 -1.67 -11.85
CA GLY A 12 -13.98 -2.38 -10.64
C GLY A 12 -13.31 -1.87 -9.37
N TRP A 13 -12.20 -1.14 -9.48
CA TRP A 13 -11.55 -0.47 -8.35
C TRP A 13 -10.92 0.85 -8.78
N ALA A 14 -10.57 1.67 -7.81
CA ALA A 14 -9.70 2.82 -7.97
C ALA A 14 -8.58 2.77 -6.93
N VAL A 15 -7.42 3.34 -7.27
CA VAL A 15 -6.30 3.51 -6.34
C VAL A 15 -6.31 4.94 -5.83
N VAL A 16 -6.40 5.11 -4.52
CA VAL A 16 -6.32 6.40 -3.82
C VAL A 16 -4.91 6.55 -3.27
N GLN A 17 -4.23 7.63 -3.66
CA GLN A 17 -2.97 8.05 -3.06
C GLN A 17 -3.25 9.06 -1.95
N VAL A 18 -2.69 8.84 -0.76
CA VAL A 18 -2.73 9.77 0.37
C VAL A 18 -1.31 10.23 0.69
N GLY A 19 -1.16 11.53 0.93
CA GLY A 19 0.14 12.18 1.15
C GLY A 19 0.96 12.35 -0.14
N ASP A 20 1.96 13.22 -0.06
CA ASP A 20 2.93 13.49 -1.12
C ASP A 20 4.39 13.40 -0.65
N ASP A 21 4.59 13.07 0.63
CA ASP A 21 5.88 12.91 1.29
C ASP A 21 6.30 11.44 1.44
N ASP A 22 7.34 11.18 2.23
CA ASP A 22 7.84 9.82 2.50
C ASP A 22 6.88 8.96 3.35
N SER A 23 5.85 9.56 3.95
CA SER A 23 4.78 8.86 4.66
C SER A 23 3.60 8.51 3.75
N ALA A 24 3.64 8.92 2.48
CA ALA A 24 2.59 8.68 1.51
C ALA A 24 2.29 7.18 1.34
N PHE A 25 1.01 6.86 1.14
CA PHE A 25 0.54 5.49 0.96
C PHE A 25 -0.57 5.43 -0.07
N SER A 26 -0.82 4.23 -0.58
CA SER A 26 -1.88 3.96 -1.54
C SER A 26 -2.83 2.91 -1.00
N TYR A 27 -4.12 3.06 -1.23
CA TYR A 27 -5.08 2.00 -0.99
C TYR A 27 -6.13 1.91 -2.10
N THR A 28 -6.79 0.77 -2.21
CA THR A 28 -7.87 0.57 -3.17
C THR A 28 -9.23 0.97 -2.60
N ILE A 29 -10.14 1.38 -3.49
CA ILE A 29 -11.58 1.50 -3.21
C ILE A 29 -12.31 0.79 -4.33
N GLY A 30 -13.23 -0.11 -3.98
CA GLY A 30 -14.11 -0.80 -4.91
C GLY A 30 -13.94 -2.32 -4.92
N LEU A 31 -12.85 -2.86 -4.38
CA LEU A 31 -12.64 -4.31 -4.32
C LEU A 31 -13.70 -5.02 -3.46
N VAL A 32 -14.09 -4.40 -2.35
CA VAL A 32 -15.11 -4.98 -1.45
C VAL A 32 -16.45 -5.04 -2.16
N GLU A 33 -16.88 -3.94 -2.79
CA GLU A 33 -18.19 -3.85 -3.43
C GLU A 33 -18.27 -4.64 -4.76
N ARG A 34 -17.17 -4.76 -5.51
CA ARG A 34 -17.17 -5.38 -6.85
C ARG A 34 -16.75 -6.84 -6.87
N PHE A 35 -15.84 -7.23 -5.99
CA PHE A 35 -15.25 -8.57 -6.00
C PHE A 35 -15.42 -9.32 -4.67
N GLY A 36 -16.04 -8.69 -3.66
CA GLY A 36 -16.17 -9.29 -2.33
C GLY A 36 -14.82 -9.51 -1.64
N HIS A 37 -13.77 -8.82 -2.10
CA HIS A 37 -12.42 -8.94 -1.58
C HIS A 37 -12.07 -7.71 -0.73
N PRO A 38 -11.39 -7.87 0.42
CA PRO A 38 -10.89 -6.73 1.20
C PRO A 38 -10.09 -5.74 0.36
N GLU A 39 -10.15 -4.45 0.67
CA GLU A 39 -9.29 -3.46 0.01
C GLU A 39 -7.82 -3.71 0.37
N LEU A 40 -6.92 -3.27 -0.49
CA LEU A 40 -5.48 -3.37 -0.27
C LEU A 40 -4.93 -2.02 0.15
N ILE A 41 -3.97 -2.00 1.07
CA ILE A 41 -3.17 -0.81 1.42
C ILE A 41 -1.68 -1.12 1.32
N VAL A 42 -0.92 -0.22 0.69
CA VAL A 42 0.54 -0.29 0.57
C VAL A 42 1.14 0.96 1.22
N VAL A 43 2.02 0.74 2.19
CA VAL A 43 2.76 1.79 2.93
C VAL A 43 4.27 1.58 2.75
N ASP A 44 5.06 2.65 2.92
CA ASP A 44 6.54 2.65 2.99
C ASP A 44 7.24 2.00 1.79
N VAL A 45 6.62 2.14 0.64
CA VAL A 45 7.15 1.78 -0.68
C VAL A 45 7.18 3.05 -1.51
N ASP A 46 8.11 3.21 -2.45
CA ASP A 46 8.12 4.40 -3.30
C ASP A 46 6.82 4.52 -4.11
N ARG A 47 6.33 5.74 -4.34
CA ARG A 47 5.01 6.00 -4.93
C ARG A 47 4.77 5.27 -6.26
N ARG A 48 5.79 5.18 -7.13
CA ARG A 48 5.66 4.51 -8.43
C ARG A 48 5.46 3.01 -8.23
N HIS A 49 6.21 2.43 -7.30
CA HIS A 49 6.10 1.02 -6.97
C HIS A 49 4.82 0.71 -6.20
N GLN A 50 4.34 1.58 -5.30
CA GLN A 50 3.02 1.44 -4.66
C GLN A 50 1.91 1.25 -5.71
N HIS A 51 1.85 2.18 -6.67
CA HIS A 51 0.80 2.18 -7.69
C HIS A 51 0.88 0.97 -8.62
N ARG A 52 2.10 0.54 -9.00
CA ARG A 52 2.28 -0.65 -9.82
C ARG A 52 1.89 -1.91 -9.06
N LEU A 53 2.41 -2.08 -7.85
CA LEU A 53 2.19 -3.26 -7.01
C LEU A 53 0.70 -3.46 -6.71
N ILE A 54 0.02 -2.40 -6.26
CA ILE A 54 -1.38 -2.49 -5.86
C ILE A 54 -2.30 -2.81 -7.06
N ASN A 55 -2.00 -2.26 -8.24
CA ASN A 55 -2.76 -2.57 -9.45
C ASN A 55 -2.52 -3.99 -9.94
N GLU A 56 -1.29 -4.51 -9.88
CA GLU A 56 -1.01 -5.88 -10.27
C GLU A 56 -1.74 -6.89 -9.36
N LEU A 57 -1.79 -6.63 -8.05
CA LEU A 57 -2.55 -7.44 -7.10
C LEU A 57 -4.06 -7.34 -7.36
N ALA A 58 -4.59 -6.12 -7.55
CA ALA A 58 -6.00 -5.88 -7.83
C ALA A 58 -6.47 -6.53 -9.14
N GLN A 59 -5.64 -6.51 -10.19
CA GLN A 59 -5.91 -7.24 -11.44
C GLN A 59 -6.01 -8.75 -11.21
N GLY A 60 -5.14 -9.32 -10.37
CA GLY A 60 -5.23 -10.73 -9.98
C GLY A 60 -6.56 -11.05 -9.31
N ILE A 61 -6.99 -10.18 -8.38
CA ILE A 61 -8.26 -10.31 -7.67
C ILE A 61 -9.43 -10.24 -8.66
N ALA A 62 -9.43 -9.27 -9.56
CA ALA A 62 -10.48 -9.13 -10.57
C ALA A 62 -10.57 -10.34 -11.51
N ALA A 63 -9.43 -10.95 -11.86
CA ALA A 63 -9.38 -12.09 -12.77
C ALA A 63 -9.70 -13.44 -12.10
N SER A 64 -9.38 -13.61 -10.81
CA SER A 64 -9.34 -14.94 -10.16
C SER A 64 -9.89 -14.98 -8.74
N GLY A 65 -10.35 -13.84 -8.20
CA GLY A 65 -10.78 -13.69 -6.81
C GLY A 65 -9.65 -13.66 -5.79
N ARG A 66 -8.37 -13.73 -6.21
CA ARG A 66 -7.20 -13.74 -5.33
C ARG A 66 -6.07 -12.87 -5.85
N PRO A 67 -5.21 -12.28 -4.99
CA PRO A 67 -4.05 -11.54 -5.45
C PRO A 67 -3.08 -12.40 -6.27
N ALA A 68 -2.56 -11.87 -7.37
CA ALA A 68 -1.56 -12.55 -8.20
C ALA A 68 -0.16 -12.42 -7.55
N LEU A 69 0.35 -13.48 -6.93
CA LEU A 69 1.61 -13.50 -6.16
C LEU A 69 2.79 -14.18 -6.89
N ASP A 70 2.56 -14.62 -8.12
CA ASP A 70 3.51 -15.36 -8.96
C ASP A 70 4.41 -14.45 -9.81
N ARG A 71 4.03 -13.18 -9.97
CA ARG A 71 4.76 -12.19 -10.77
C ARG A 71 6.05 -11.74 -10.07
N PRO A 72 7.09 -11.32 -10.82
CA PRO A 72 8.35 -10.84 -10.22
C PRO A 72 8.16 -9.71 -9.20
N SER A 73 7.25 -8.78 -9.46
CA SER A 73 6.92 -7.62 -8.61
C SER A 73 6.07 -7.95 -7.38
N THR A 74 5.37 -9.09 -7.39
CA THR A 74 4.47 -9.51 -6.29
C THR A 74 4.97 -10.75 -5.56
N ARG A 75 6.10 -11.31 -5.98
CA ARG A 75 6.70 -12.50 -5.38
C ARG A 75 7.10 -12.23 -3.93
N GLY A 76 6.66 -13.11 -3.03
CA GLY A 76 6.95 -13.03 -1.60
C GLY A 76 6.15 -11.95 -0.85
N VAL A 77 5.23 -11.26 -1.54
CA VAL A 77 4.29 -10.35 -0.90
C VAL A 77 3.35 -11.13 0.01
N ARG A 78 3.03 -10.54 1.16
CA ARG A 78 2.01 -11.05 2.08
C ARG A 78 0.91 -10.00 2.24
N CYS A 79 -0.33 -10.45 2.21
CA CYS A 79 -1.48 -9.62 2.57
C CYS A 79 -1.89 -10.00 4.00
N VAL A 80 -1.84 -9.05 4.91
CA VAL A 80 -2.19 -9.23 6.33
C VAL A 80 -3.30 -8.28 6.72
N GLU A 81 -4.18 -8.67 7.63
CA GLU A 81 -5.27 -7.83 8.07
C GLU A 81 -4.78 -6.56 8.76
N VAL A 82 -5.37 -5.42 8.44
CA VAL A 82 -5.13 -4.17 9.15
C VAL A 82 -5.85 -4.20 10.50
N HIS A 83 -5.10 -3.95 11.56
CA HIS A 83 -5.62 -3.88 12.91
C HIS A 83 -6.58 -2.68 13.09
N ALA A 84 -7.62 -2.87 13.90
CA ALA A 84 -8.70 -1.90 14.10
C ALA A 84 -8.21 -0.48 14.50
N ASN A 85 -7.10 -0.39 15.25
CA ASN A 85 -6.49 0.89 15.65
C ASN A 85 -6.10 1.78 14.46
N HIS A 86 -5.89 1.23 13.27
CA HIS A 86 -5.49 1.99 12.08
C HIS A 86 -6.67 2.24 11.11
N LEU A 87 -7.87 1.77 11.43
CA LEU A 87 -9.08 1.95 10.62
C LEU A 87 -9.80 3.28 10.95
N HIS A 88 -9.08 4.40 10.83
CA HIS A 88 -9.60 5.74 11.10
C HIS A 88 -9.53 6.66 9.88
N ALA A 89 -10.14 7.85 9.99
CA ALA A 89 -10.36 8.77 8.88
C ALA A 89 -9.07 9.31 8.24
N ASP A 90 -7.97 9.41 8.99
CA ASP A 90 -6.69 9.88 8.44
C ASP A 90 -6.10 8.90 7.42
N TYR A 91 -6.36 7.60 7.60
CA TYR A 91 -6.02 6.59 6.59
C TYR A 91 -7.09 6.49 5.49
N PHE A 92 -8.37 6.50 5.88
CA PHE A 92 -9.47 6.08 5.01
C PHE A 92 -10.47 7.20 4.68
N GLY A 93 -10.01 8.44 4.54
CA GLY A 93 -10.88 9.59 4.27
C GLY A 93 -11.69 9.49 2.97
N ALA A 94 -11.10 8.98 1.89
CA ALA A 94 -11.83 8.79 0.61
C ALA A 94 -12.84 7.64 0.69
N TRP A 95 -12.54 6.59 1.46
CA TRP A 95 -13.51 5.54 1.80
C TRP A 95 -14.70 6.14 2.55
N ALA A 96 -14.43 6.87 3.64
CA ALA A 96 -15.48 7.48 4.47
C ALA A 96 -16.36 8.44 3.65
N SER A 97 -15.74 9.21 2.75
CA SER A 97 -16.46 10.09 1.83
C SER A 97 -17.39 9.34 0.88
N ARG A 98 -17.01 8.13 0.44
CA ARG A 98 -17.81 7.30 -0.49
C ARG A 98 -18.92 6.53 0.22
N TYR A 99 -18.58 5.84 1.30
CA TYR A 99 -19.47 4.87 1.94
C TYR A 99 -20.23 5.44 3.14
N GLY A 100 -19.86 6.63 3.62
CA GLY A 100 -20.45 7.23 4.82
C GLY A 100 -20.03 6.58 6.14
N THR A 101 -19.16 5.57 6.09
CA THR A 101 -18.65 4.81 7.23
C THR A 101 -17.15 4.57 7.09
N LEU A 102 -16.47 4.19 8.18
CA LEU A 102 -15.10 3.71 8.12
C LEU A 102 -15.05 2.21 7.78
N PRO A 103 -13.93 1.70 7.24
CA PRO A 103 -13.76 0.27 7.05
C PRO A 103 -13.85 -0.47 8.40
N GLN A 104 -14.45 -1.65 8.39
CA GLN A 104 -14.48 -2.57 9.52
C GLN A 104 -13.25 -3.51 9.48
N PRO A 105 -12.89 -4.15 10.62
CA PRO A 105 -11.92 -5.23 10.64
C PRO A 105 -12.23 -6.29 9.58
N GLY A 106 -11.18 -6.83 8.95
CA GLY A 106 -11.29 -7.74 7.82
C GLY A 106 -11.59 -7.09 6.46
N GLN A 107 -11.92 -5.79 6.39
CA GLN A 107 -12.21 -5.12 5.11
C GLN A 107 -10.98 -4.49 4.44
N VAL A 108 -9.83 -4.47 5.11
CA VAL A 108 -8.58 -3.95 4.56
C VAL A 108 -7.42 -4.87 4.89
N LEU A 109 -6.59 -5.16 3.88
CA LEU A 109 -5.35 -5.92 4.01
C LEU A 109 -4.15 -5.03 3.69
N GLN A 110 -3.19 -4.99 4.59
CA GLN A 110 -1.88 -4.42 4.31
C GLN A 110 -1.05 -5.37 3.45
N VAL A 111 -0.49 -4.82 2.38
CA VAL A 111 0.45 -5.48 1.49
C VAL A 111 1.87 -5.27 2.02
N LEU A 112 2.49 -6.35 2.50
CA LEU A 112 3.86 -6.37 3.00
C LEU A 112 4.79 -7.02 1.96
N LEU A 113 5.83 -6.28 1.56
CA LEU A 113 6.89 -6.83 0.70
C LEU A 113 7.86 -7.70 1.54
N PRO A 114 8.59 -8.62 0.90
CA PRO A 114 9.67 -9.34 1.58
C PRO A 114 10.76 -8.36 2.07
N ASN A 115 11.43 -8.69 3.17
CA ASN A 115 12.49 -7.82 3.74
C ASN A 115 13.58 -7.45 2.73
N SER A 116 13.86 -8.31 1.75
CA SER A 116 14.82 -8.07 0.67
C SER A 116 14.43 -6.92 -0.27
N ALA A 117 13.16 -6.49 -0.26
CA ALA A 117 12.70 -5.32 -1.00
C ALA A 117 13.05 -3.99 -0.32
N TYR A 118 13.44 -4.04 0.96
CA TYR A 118 13.86 -2.89 1.74
C TYR A 118 15.37 -2.97 1.99
N CYS A 119 16.03 -1.82 2.15
CA CYS A 119 17.40 -1.86 2.67
C CYS A 119 17.38 -2.11 4.19
N GLU A 120 18.51 -2.55 4.75
CA GLU A 120 18.66 -2.89 6.17
C GLU A 120 18.23 -1.76 7.12
N CYS A 121 18.35 -0.49 6.69
CA CYS A 121 17.91 0.66 7.47
C CYS A 121 16.38 0.84 7.48
N HIS A 122 15.67 0.44 6.42
CA HIS A 122 14.24 0.67 6.26
C HIS A 122 13.40 -0.57 6.55
N ALA A 123 13.95 -1.78 6.45
CA ALA A 123 13.24 -3.01 6.79
C ALA A 123 12.65 -3.00 8.23
N PRO A 124 13.37 -2.49 9.25
CA PRO A 124 12.81 -2.37 10.62
C PRO A 124 11.82 -1.22 10.78
N ALA A 125 11.84 -0.25 9.87
CA ALA A 125 11.03 0.98 9.93
C ALA A 125 9.72 0.88 9.14
N VAL A 126 9.47 -0.24 8.46
CA VAL A 126 8.20 -0.48 7.76
C VAL A 126 7.06 -0.46 8.77
N ARG A 127 6.10 0.43 8.54
CA ARG A 127 4.87 0.55 9.31
C ARG A 127 4.12 -0.78 9.27
N ARG A 128 3.75 -1.27 10.44
CA ARG A 128 2.99 -2.52 10.64
C ARG A 128 1.59 -2.17 11.07
N LEU A 129 0.70 -1.99 10.09
CA LEU A 129 -0.72 -1.72 10.34
C LEU A 129 -1.46 -2.97 10.81
N ASP A 130 -0.87 -4.15 10.71
CA ASP A 130 -1.38 -5.40 11.29
C ASP A 130 -1.17 -5.51 12.81
N ARG A 131 -0.46 -4.54 13.41
CA ARG A 131 -0.18 -4.51 14.85
C ARG A 131 -0.94 -3.36 15.52
N PRO A 132 -1.31 -3.50 16.80
CA PRO A 132 -1.99 -2.44 17.55
C PRO A 132 -1.08 -1.24 17.86
N ASP A 133 0.24 -1.44 17.79
CA ASP A 133 1.25 -0.46 18.18
C ASP A 133 1.15 0.82 17.32
N PRO A 134 1.44 2.00 17.91
CA PRO A 134 1.60 3.21 17.13
C PRO A 134 2.69 2.98 16.08
N THR A 135 2.40 3.35 14.84
CA THR A 135 3.33 3.16 13.75
C THR A 135 4.60 3.98 14.04
N PRO A 136 5.80 3.40 13.92
CA PRO A 136 7.03 4.13 14.19
C PRO A 136 7.08 5.38 13.31
N ALA A 137 7.52 6.51 13.87
CA ALA A 137 7.74 7.71 13.09
C ALA A 137 8.66 7.37 11.92
N ALA A 138 8.30 7.79 10.70
CA ALA A 138 9.10 7.56 9.52
C ALA A 138 10.55 8.02 9.81
N PRO A 139 11.58 7.19 9.52
CA PRO A 139 12.95 7.60 9.72
C PRO A 139 13.22 8.86 8.90
N ALA A 140 13.98 9.80 9.48
CA ALA A 140 14.25 11.08 8.84
C ALA A 140 14.77 10.88 7.40
N PRO A 141 14.28 11.64 6.42
CA PRO A 141 14.68 11.46 5.03
C PRO A 141 16.19 11.65 4.89
N LEU A 142 16.83 10.68 4.22
CA LEU A 142 18.22 10.85 3.81
C LEU A 142 18.32 12.08 2.90
N ASN A 143 19.26 12.97 3.21
CA ASN A 143 19.48 14.14 2.39
C ASN A 143 19.96 13.73 0.98
N ARG A 144 19.88 14.67 0.04
CA ARG A 144 20.23 14.40 -1.37
C ARG A 144 21.68 13.90 -1.53
N ALA A 145 22.58 14.29 -0.62
CA ALA A 145 23.99 13.86 -0.63
C ALA A 145 24.15 12.39 -0.20
N GLU A 146 23.42 11.95 0.82
CA GLU A 146 23.39 10.57 1.30
C GLU A 146 22.81 9.61 0.25
N ARG A 147 21.75 10.02 -0.45
CA ARG A 147 21.19 9.25 -1.59
C ARG A 147 22.21 9.09 -2.73
N ARG A 148 22.95 10.16 -3.08
CA ARG A 148 23.97 10.11 -4.14
C ARG A 148 25.19 9.29 -3.77
N ARG A 149 25.61 9.29 -2.49
CA ARG A 149 26.70 8.41 -2.02
C ARG A 149 26.30 6.94 -2.11
N ARG A 150 25.04 6.60 -1.82
CA ARG A 150 24.54 5.22 -1.82
C ARG A 150 24.18 4.67 -3.21
N ALA A 151 23.86 5.53 -4.18
CA ALA A 151 23.56 5.14 -5.55
C ALA A 151 24.80 4.88 -6.43
N ARG A 152 26.02 5.10 -5.91
CA ARG A 152 27.26 4.73 -6.61
C ARG A 152 27.56 3.26 -6.29
N PRO A 153 27.53 2.35 -7.29
CA PRO A 153 28.12 1.03 -7.11
C PRO A 153 29.61 1.26 -6.84
N GLY A 154 30.13 0.68 -5.77
CA GLY A 154 31.57 0.73 -5.50
C GLY A 154 32.32 0.13 -6.68
N HIS A 155 33.09 0.96 -7.38
CA HIS A 155 34.20 0.49 -8.18
C HIS A 155 35.25 0.01 -7.18
N ALA A 156 35.28 -1.30 -6.94
CA ALA A 156 36.36 -1.92 -6.20
C ALA A 156 37.61 -1.94 -7.11
N PRO A 157 38.79 -1.52 -6.61
CA PRO A 157 40.05 -1.78 -7.29
C PRO A 157 40.42 -3.26 -7.25
#